data_AF-W7WS23-F1
#
_entry.id   AF-W7WS23-F1
#
_cell.length_a   1.000
_cell.length_b   1.000
_cell.length_c   1.000
_cell.angle_alpha   90.00
_cell.angle_beta   90.00
_cell.angle_gamma   90.00
#
_symmetry.space_group_name_H-M   'P 1'
#
loop_
_entity.id
_entity.type
_entity.pdbx_description
1 polymer ?
#
loop_
_entity_poly.entity_id
_entity_poly.type
_entity_poly.pdbx_seq_one_letter_code
_entity_poly.pdbx_strand_id
1 'polypeptide(L)'
;MALGEESGGGALYDYACHAIDLVNFVFEAPASVHGSVLNRVFSNDVEDEVYCSLAFADGASGQLAVNWSDESYRKMSTKISVWGTNGRITADRQECQIYLRQRQDSLPGVDEGWTVRYTTDLTEEVWYYLRGEEYSAQIDYFVQSIKQDRRDGQNSFRSALETDQIVEMILSDKEATDKIGDVTPRAASRGDRKGLIGKLFS
;
A
#
# COMPACT_ATOMS: atom_id res chain seq x y z
N MET A 1 27.03 10.62 10.17
CA MET A 1 25.78 11.41 10.10
C MET A 1 25.18 11.03 8.77
N ALA A 2 24.14 10.19 8.80
CA ALA A 2 23.56 9.57 7.62
C ALA A 2 22.81 10.64 6.82
N LEU A 3 23.30 10.97 5.63
CA LEU A 3 22.70 12.00 4.78
C LEU A 3 21.33 11.57 4.22
N GLY A 4 20.99 10.28 4.29
CA GLY A 4 19.76 9.70 3.70
C GLY A 4 18.47 10.05 4.45
N GLU A 5 18.44 9.81 5.77
CA GLU A 5 17.28 10.13 6.63
C GLU A 5 16.99 11.65 6.65
N GLU A 6 18.03 12.50 6.74
CA GLU A 6 17.86 13.96 6.71
C GLU A 6 17.42 14.51 5.34
N SER A 7 17.54 13.70 4.27
CA SER A 7 17.07 14.05 2.92
C SER A 7 15.65 13.57 2.61
N GLY A 8 14.99 12.84 3.53
CA GLY A 8 13.65 12.30 3.33
C GLY A 8 13.58 11.07 2.41
N GLY A 9 14.68 10.31 2.27
CA GLY A 9 14.68 9.06 1.51
C GLY A 9 14.29 7.84 2.35
N GLY A 10 14.07 6.70 1.69
CA GLY A 10 13.76 5.43 2.34
C GLY A 10 12.43 4.83 1.89
N ALA A 11 12.26 3.52 2.06
CA ALA A 11 11.08 2.79 1.59
C ALA A 11 9.78 3.33 2.18
N LEU A 12 9.83 3.93 3.38
CA LEU A 12 8.68 4.57 4.00
C LEU A 12 8.25 5.81 3.23
N TYR A 13 9.17 6.75 3.02
CA TYR A 13 8.87 8.04 2.39
C TYR A 13 8.74 7.96 0.87
N ASP A 14 9.43 7.03 0.20
CA ASP A 14 9.44 6.94 -1.27
C ASP A 14 8.33 6.04 -1.82
N TYR A 15 7.92 4.98 -1.11
CA TYR A 15 6.91 4.04 -1.63
C TYR A 15 5.76 3.74 -0.69
N ALA A 16 6.02 3.61 0.61
CA ALA A 16 4.94 3.31 1.55
C ALA A 16 3.94 4.45 1.63
N CYS A 17 4.37 5.71 1.50
CA CYS A 17 3.48 6.87 1.40
C CYS A 17 2.42 6.71 0.28
N HIS A 18 2.80 6.17 -0.88
CA HIS A 18 1.87 5.94 -1.99
C HIS A 18 0.89 4.80 -1.69
N ALA A 19 1.35 3.74 -1.02
CA ALA A 19 0.49 2.64 -0.60
C ALA A 19 -0.49 3.09 0.50
N ILE A 20 -0.04 3.94 1.42
CA ILE A 20 -0.87 4.56 2.47
C ILE A 20 -1.92 5.47 1.84
N ASP A 21 -1.52 6.38 0.93
CA ASP A 21 -2.44 7.27 0.23
C ASP A 21 -3.50 6.47 -0.54
N LEU A 22 -3.10 5.38 -1.21
CA LEU A 22 -4.04 4.48 -1.87
C LEU A 22 -5.04 3.85 -0.88
N VAL A 23 -4.59 3.39 0.29
CA VAL A 23 -5.47 2.85 1.33
C VAL A 23 -6.44 3.91 1.83
N ASN A 24 -5.97 5.12 2.10
CA ASN A 24 -6.79 6.25 2.51
C ASN A 24 -7.87 6.58 1.47
N PHE A 25 -7.49 6.53 0.18
CA PHE A 25 -8.38 6.80 -0.95
C PHE A 25 -9.45 5.71 -1.15
N VAL A 26 -9.08 4.43 -1.05
CA VAL A 26 -10.03 3.32 -1.33
C VAL A 26 -10.86 2.90 -0.13
N PHE A 27 -10.44 3.24 1.09
CA PHE A 27 -11.10 2.83 2.32
C PHE A 27 -11.32 4.05 3.23
N GLU A 28 -10.36 4.34 4.10
CA GLU A 28 -10.28 5.54 4.94
C GLU A 28 -8.89 5.57 5.58
N ALA A 29 -8.55 6.66 6.28
CA ALA A 29 -7.31 6.72 7.05
C ALA A 29 -7.35 5.74 8.24
N PRO A 30 -6.33 4.89 8.43
CA PRO A 30 -6.21 4.04 9.62
C PRO A 30 -6.27 4.84 10.92
N ALA A 31 -6.96 4.32 11.92
CA ALA A 31 -7.07 4.92 13.25
C ALA A 31 -5.80 4.70 14.10
N SER A 32 -5.05 3.63 13.83
CA SER A 32 -3.78 3.33 14.49
C SER A 32 -2.92 2.36 13.70
N VAL A 33 -1.62 2.35 14.02
CA VAL A 33 -0.61 1.47 13.42
C VAL A 33 0.06 0.64 14.53
N HIS A 34 0.37 -0.62 14.22
CA HIS A 34 0.99 -1.55 15.16
C HIS A 34 2.05 -2.45 14.52
N GLY A 35 3.05 -2.82 15.30
CA GLY A 35 4.04 -3.84 14.91
C GLY A 35 4.88 -3.40 13.72
N SER A 36 5.27 -2.13 13.70
CA SER A 36 6.06 -1.52 12.63
C SER A 36 7.48 -2.08 12.63
N VAL A 37 7.90 -2.56 11.47
CA VAL A 37 9.25 -3.06 11.20
C VAL A 37 9.82 -2.24 10.06
N LEU A 38 10.91 -1.52 10.33
CA LEU A 38 11.65 -0.73 9.36
C LEU A 38 13.07 -1.31 9.31
N ASN A 39 13.36 -2.07 8.27
CA ASN A 39 14.60 -2.81 8.11
C ASN A 39 15.53 -2.17 7.08
N ARG A 40 16.82 -2.46 7.26
CA ARG A 40 17.93 -2.03 6.41
C ARG A 40 18.68 -3.25 5.93
N VAL A 41 18.12 -3.93 4.93
CA VAL A 41 18.63 -5.21 4.41
C VAL A 41 19.90 -4.98 3.59
N PHE A 42 19.86 -4.05 2.65
CA PHE A 42 21.01 -3.68 1.78
C PHE A 42 21.39 -2.21 1.90
N SER A 43 20.49 -1.36 2.37
CA SER A 43 20.68 0.08 2.50
C SER A 43 21.38 0.44 3.82
N ASN A 44 22.34 1.37 3.78
CA ASN A 44 23.09 1.76 4.99
C ASN A 44 22.34 2.81 5.82
N ASP A 45 21.79 3.81 5.15
CA ASP A 45 21.36 5.07 5.75
C ASP A 45 19.84 5.23 5.85
N VAL A 46 19.06 4.40 5.15
CA VAL A 46 17.60 4.46 5.10
C VAL A 46 17.03 3.05 5.08
N GLU A 47 15.82 2.86 5.58
CA GLU A 47 15.08 1.61 5.47
C GLU A 47 14.76 1.26 4.01
N ASP A 48 14.82 -0.02 3.69
CA ASP A 48 14.49 -0.58 2.38
C ASP A 48 13.35 -1.61 2.41
N GLU A 49 12.83 -1.85 3.62
CA GLU A 49 11.74 -2.75 3.89
C GLU A 49 10.92 -2.21 5.07
N VAL A 50 9.61 -2.06 4.85
CA VAL A 50 8.63 -1.54 5.81
C VAL A 50 7.44 -2.49 5.89
N TYR A 51 7.13 -2.94 7.09
CA TYR A 51 5.94 -3.72 7.40
C TYR A 51 5.21 -3.13 8.60
N CYS A 52 3.88 -3.07 8.55
CA CYS A 52 3.09 -2.75 9.72
C CYS A 52 1.66 -3.28 9.60
N SER A 53 0.98 -3.40 10.74
CA SER A 53 -0.45 -3.65 10.82
C SER A 53 -1.20 -2.32 10.91
N LEU A 54 -2.32 -2.20 10.18
CA LEU A 54 -3.22 -1.06 10.23
C LEU A 54 -4.51 -1.47 10.96
N ALA A 55 -5.03 -0.61 11.82
CA ALA A 55 -6.32 -0.81 12.47
C ALA A 55 -7.24 0.37 12.18
N PHE A 56 -8.48 0.08 11.79
CA PHE A 56 -9.50 1.06 11.40
C PHE A 56 -10.54 1.26 12.50
N ALA A 57 -11.22 2.40 12.50
CA ALA A 57 -12.16 2.78 13.55
C ALA A 57 -13.38 1.85 13.61
N ASP A 58 -13.76 1.27 12.47
CA ASP A 58 -14.87 0.32 12.33
C ASP A 58 -14.52 -1.13 12.75
N GLY A 59 -13.25 -1.38 13.12
CA GLY A 59 -12.74 -2.69 13.51
C GLY A 59 -12.15 -3.50 12.36
N ALA A 60 -12.10 -2.97 11.13
CA ALA A 60 -11.30 -3.57 10.06
C ALA A 60 -9.80 -3.52 10.40
N SER A 61 -9.03 -4.37 9.72
CA SER A 61 -7.57 -4.43 9.89
C SER A 61 -6.89 -4.62 8.54
N GLY A 62 -5.70 -4.06 8.39
CA GLY A 62 -4.87 -4.16 7.19
C GLY A 62 -3.43 -4.56 7.50
N GLN A 63 -2.69 -4.92 6.45
CA GLN A 63 -1.25 -5.13 6.50
C GLN A 63 -0.61 -4.32 5.38
N LEU A 64 0.36 -3.49 5.75
CA LEU A 64 1.21 -2.79 4.82
C LEU A 64 2.51 -3.58 4.66
N ALA A 65 2.92 -3.79 3.41
CA ALA A 65 4.14 -4.48 3.06
C ALA A 65 4.82 -3.81 1.88
N VAL A 66 5.96 -3.19 2.14
CA VAL A 66 6.75 -2.45 1.16
C VAL A 66 8.19 -2.92 1.28
N ASN A 67 8.75 -3.40 0.19
CA ASN A 67 10.11 -3.92 0.16
C ASN A 67 10.66 -3.71 -1.25
N TRP A 68 11.73 -2.93 -1.38
CA TRP A 68 12.42 -2.75 -2.68
C TRP A 68 13.68 -3.60 -2.83
N SER A 69 14.01 -4.35 -1.78
CA SER A 69 15.16 -5.24 -1.67
C SER A 69 14.84 -6.68 -2.10
N ASP A 70 13.59 -6.99 -2.45
CA ASP A 70 13.19 -8.33 -2.93
C ASP A 70 13.61 -8.55 -4.39
N GLU A 71 14.70 -9.30 -4.58
CA GLU A 71 15.25 -9.64 -5.89
C GLU A 71 14.32 -10.47 -6.79
N SER A 72 13.27 -11.08 -6.23
CA SER A 72 12.27 -11.81 -7.03
C SER A 72 11.37 -10.87 -7.84
N TYR A 73 11.36 -9.58 -7.52
CA TYR A 73 10.61 -8.55 -8.25
C TYR A 73 11.50 -7.81 -9.24
N ARG A 74 11.36 -8.12 -10.54
CA ARG A 74 12.09 -7.44 -11.62
C ARG A 74 11.58 -6.02 -11.90
N LYS A 75 10.34 -5.70 -11.53
CA LYS A 75 9.69 -4.40 -11.72
C LYS A 75 8.89 -4.07 -10.47
N MET A 76 8.72 -2.78 -10.21
CA MET A 76 7.79 -2.30 -9.20
C MET A 76 6.42 -2.97 -9.40
N SER A 77 5.89 -3.50 -8.30
CA SER A 77 4.56 -4.09 -8.23
C SER A 77 3.82 -3.46 -7.06
N THR A 78 2.57 -3.09 -7.30
CA THR A 78 1.66 -2.61 -6.28
C THR A 78 0.41 -3.45 -6.38
N LYS A 79 -0.04 -3.98 -5.25
CA LYS A 79 -1.22 -4.82 -5.17
C LYS A 79 -1.99 -4.48 -3.92
N ILE A 80 -3.30 -4.33 -4.07
CA ILE A 80 -4.24 -4.22 -2.98
C ILE A 80 -5.17 -5.44 -2.99
N SER A 81 -5.41 -6.00 -1.81
CA SER A 81 -6.38 -7.08 -1.62
C SER A 81 -7.30 -6.73 -0.47
N VAL A 82 -8.61 -6.83 -0.71
CA VAL A 82 -9.66 -6.46 0.24
C VAL A 82 -10.59 -7.65 0.41
N TRP A 83 -10.95 -7.96 1.66
CA TRP A 83 -11.91 -9.01 2.00
C TRP A 83 -13.08 -8.40 2.74
N GLY A 84 -14.28 -8.80 2.35
CA GLY A 84 -15.51 -8.39 2.99
C GLY A 84 -16.48 -9.55 3.20
N THR A 85 -17.63 -9.24 3.78
CA THR A 85 -18.70 -10.21 4.07
C THR A 85 -19.30 -10.81 2.79
N ASN A 86 -19.30 -10.07 1.68
CA ASN A 86 -19.84 -10.55 0.40
C ASN A 86 -18.78 -10.94 -0.64
N GLY A 87 -17.49 -10.92 -0.32
CA GLY A 87 -16.49 -11.27 -1.32
C GLY A 87 -15.05 -10.92 -1.00
N ARG A 88 -14.24 -10.91 -2.05
CA ARG A 88 -12.88 -10.34 -2.02
C ARG A 88 -12.56 -9.68 -3.36
N ILE A 89 -11.73 -8.64 -3.30
CA ILE A 89 -11.17 -7.96 -4.46
C ILE A 89 -9.66 -8.06 -4.38
N THR A 90 -9.00 -8.23 -5.51
CA THR A 90 -7.55 -8.08 -5.64
C THR A 90 -7.27 -7.31 -6.91
N ALA A 91 -6.58 -6.18 -6.77
CA ALA A 91 -6.23 -5.33 -7.89
C ALA A 91 -4.72 -5.07 -7.91
N ASP A 92 -4.16 -5.08 -9.11
CA ASP A 92 -2.80 -4.67 -9.41
C ASP A 92 -2.75 -3.86 -10.72
N ARG A 93 -1.56 -3.63 -11.26
CA ARG A 93 -1.36 -2.84 -12.49
C ARG A 93 -2.06 -3.45 -13.73
N GLN A 94 -2.33 -4.74 -13.76
CA GLN A 94 -2.87 -5.44 -14.93
C GLN A 94 -4.36 -5.68 -14.83
N GLU A 95 -4.84 -6.07 -13.66
CA GLU A 95 -6.21 -6.55 -13.52
C GLU A 95 -6.80 -6.30 -12.13
N CYS A 96 -8.14 -6.27 -12.11
CA CYS A 96 -8.97 -6.31 -10.92
C CYS A 96 -9.75 -7.61 -10.92
N GLN A 97 -9.40 -8.51 -10.01
CA GLN A 97 -10.09 -9.77 -9.77
C GLN A 97 -11.11 -9.59 -8.64
N ILE A 98 -12.37 -9.88 -8.92
CA ILE A 98 -13.49 -9.72 -8.00
C ILE A 98 -14.14 -11.08 -7.81
N TYR A 99 -14.27 -11.50 -6.56
CA TYR A 99 -15.08 -12.65 -6.18
C TYR A 99 -16.27 -12.18 -5.36
N LEU A 100 -17.50 -12.44 -5.84
CA LEU A 100 -18.74 -12.19 -5.09
C LEU A 100 -19.37 -13.50 -4.64
N ARG A 101 -19.82 -13.52 -3.38
CA ARG A 101 -20.65 -14.62 -2.84
C ARG A 101 -22.10 -14.49 -3.27
N GLN A 102 -22.58 -13.25 -3.43
CA GLN A 102 -23.91 -12.93 -3.91
C GLN A 102 -23.84 -11.72 -4.83
N ARG A 103 -24.58 -11.79 -5.94
CA ARG A 103 -24.71 -10.68 -6.89
C ARG A 103 -25.24 -9.42 -6.19
N GLN A 104 -24.75 -8.25 -6.62
CA GLN A 104 -25.19 -6.94 -6.15
C GLN A 104 -25.64 -6.10 -7.34
N ASP A 105 -26.84 -5.52 -7.29
CA ASP A 105 -27.37 -4.71 -8.38
C ASP A 105 -26.56 -3.42 -8.60
N SER A 106 -25.86 -2.95 -7.56
CA SER A 106 -24.95 -1.81 -7.64
C SER A 106 -23.65 -2.09 -8.41
N LEU A 107 -23.38 -3.35 -8.80
CA LEU A 107 -22.18 -3.76 -9.53
C LEU A 107 -22.55 -4.42 -10.87
N PRO A 108 -23.03 -3.64 -11.86
CA PRO A 108 -23.43 -4.20 -13.15
C PRO A 108 -22.26 -4.94 -13.83
N GLY A 109 -22.56 -6.13 -14.36
CA GLY A 109 -21.58 -6.98 -15.03
C GLY A 109 -20.69 -7.81 -14.10
N VAL A 110 -20.83 -7.67 -12.78
CA VAL A 110 -20.15 -8.54 -11.79
C VAL A 110 -21.18 -9.51 -11.22
N ASP A 111 -21.09 -10.76 -11.63
CA ASP A 111 -21.97 -11.83 -11.18
C ASP A 111 -21.44 -12.54 -9.92
N GLU A 112 -22.27 -13.42 -9.35
CA GLU A 112 -21.80 -14.36 -8.34
C GLU A 112 -20.66 -15.23 -8.89
N GLY A 113 -19.62 -15.43 -8.09
CA GLY A 113 -18.39 -16.10 -8.50
C GLY A 113 -17.28 -15.12 -8.88
N TRP A 114 -16.40 -15.57 -9.78
CA TRP A 114 -15.22 -14.82 -10.20
C TRP A 114 -15.50 -13.96 -11.43
N THR A 115 -15.09 -12.70 -11.34
CA THR A 115 -15.07 -11.75 -12.43
C THR A 115 -13.68 -11.12 -12.51
N VAL A 116 -13.11 -11.02 -13.71
CA VAL A 116 -11.85 -10.29 -13.95
C VAL A 116 -12.14 -9.10 -14.85
N ARG A 117 -11.54 -7.96 -14.53
CA ARG A 117 -11.52 -6.75 -15.34
C ARG A 117 -10.09 -6.33 -15.58
N TYR A 118 -9.73 -6.04 -16.82
CA TYR A 118 -8.38 -5.59 -17.16
C TYR A 118 -8.30 -4.07 -17.06
N THR A 119 -7.15 -3.54 -16.66
CA THR A 119 -6.96 -2.10 -16.55
C THR A 119 -7.21 -1.38 -17.88
N THR A 120 -6.91 -2.01 -19.01
CA THR A 120 -7.23 -1.48 -20.35
C THR A 120 -8.71 -1.25 -20.59
N ASP A 121 -9.59 -1.98 -19.90
CA ASP A 121 -11.04 -1.81 -20.01
C ASP A 121 -11.58 -0.78 -19.00
N LEU A 122 -10.77 -0.43 -17.99
CA LEU A 122 -11.12 0.47 -16.89
C LEU A 122 -10.53 1.86 -17.06
N THR A 123 -9.47 2.02 -17.86
CA THR A 123 -8.81 3.29 -18.11
C THR A 123 -9.63 4.12 -19.10
N GLU A 124 -10.00 5.33 -18.69
CA GLU A 124 -10.69 6.29 -19.56
C GLU A 124 -9.72 6.92 -20.59
N GLU A 125 -10.24 7.25 -21.77
CA GLU A 125 -9.47 7.97 -22.77
C GLU A 125 -9.13 9.39 -22.31
N VAL A 126 -7.88 9.80 -22.51
CA VAL A 126 -7.42 11.15 -22.17
C VAL A 126 -7.31 12.03 -23.39
N TRP A 127 -7.62 13.32 -23.23
CA TRP A 127 -7.46 14.31 -24.30
C TRP A 127 -6.01 14.35 -24.80
N TYR A 128 -5.03 14.38 -23.89
CA TYR A 128 -3.62 14.47 -24.24
C TYR A 128 -2.81 13.43 -23.48
N TYR A 129 -2.07 12.58 -24.17
CA TYR A 129 -1.23 11.57 -23.55
C TYR A 129 0.15 12.13 -23.18
N LEU A 130 0.43 12.21 -21.88
CA LEU A 130 1.72 12.56 -21.32
C LEU A 130 2.19 11.47 -20.35
N ARG A 131 2.99 10.51 -20.87
CA ARG A 131 3.67 9.47 -20.07
C ARG A 131 2.74 8.53 -19.26
N GLY A 132 1.45 8.50 -19.58
CA GLY A 132 0.45 7.65 -18.94
C GLY A 132 -0.89 8.36 -18.88
N GLU A 133 -1.97 7.62 -19.08
CA GLU A 133 -3.35 8.12 -18.99
C GLU A 133 -3.62 8.66 -17.58
N GLU A 134 -3.14 8.00 -16.54
CA GLU A 134 -3.29 8.40 -15.14
C GLU A 134 -2.68 9.78 -14.84
N TYR A 135 -1.45 10.04 -15.29
CA TYR A 135 -0.79 11.34 -15.08
C TYR A 135 -1.47 12.44 -15.89
N SER A 136 -1.90 12.10 -17.11
CA SER A 136 -2.60 13.02 -17.99
C SER A 136 -3.95 13.45 -17.41
N ALA A 137 -4.72 12.48 -16.89
CA ALA A 137 -6.00 12.71 -16.24
C ALA A 137 -5.83 13.56 -14.96
N GLN A 138 -4.79 13.32 -14.16
CA GLN A 138 -4.52 14.13 -12.96
C GLN A 138 -4.19 15.59 -13.30
N ILE A 139 -3.37 15.84 -14.33
CA ILE A 139 -3.03 17.20 -14.77
C ILE A 139 -4.27 17.92 -15.32
N ASP A 140 -5.07 17.26 -16.16
CA ASP A 140 -6.33 17.85 -16.65
C ASP A 140 -7.27 18.14 -15.48
N TYR A 141 -7.47 17.19 -14.56
CA TYR A 141 -8.30 17.37 -13.37
C TYR A 141 -7.88 18.61 -12.57
N PHE A 142 -6.59 18.83 -12.37
CA PHE A 142 -6.06 20.01 -11.68
C PHE A 142 -6.40 21.30 -12.43
N VAL A 143 -6.15 21.36 -13.74
CA VAL A 143 -6.46 22.54 -14.57
C VAL A 143 -7.97 22.83 -14.61
N GLN A 144 -8.81 21.80 -14.73
CA GLN A 144 -10.27 21.96 -14.68
C GLN A 144 -10.74 22.46 -13.32
N SER A 145 -10.14 21.98 -12.23
CA SER A 145 -10.47 22.44 -10.88
C SER A 145 -10.21 23.94 -10.72
N ILE A 146 -9.09 24.46 -11.25
CA ILE A 146 -8.80 25.90 -11.27
C ILE A 146 -9.86 26.67 -12.08
N LYS A 147 -10.17 26.21 -13.29
CA LYS A 147 -11.15 26.87 -14.17
C LYS A 147 -12.55 26.95 -13.55
N GLN A 148 -12.91 25.97 -12.73
CA GLN A 148 -14.24 25.84 -12.13
C GLN A 148 -14.32 26.42 -10.70
N ASP A 149 -13.23 27.01 -10.18
CA ASP A 149 -13.08 27.38 -8.75
C ASP A 149 -13.49 26.21 -7.80
N ARG A 150 -13.12 24.98 -8.18
CA ARG A 150 -13.43 23.80 -7.38
C ARG A 150 -12.51 23.77 -6.15
N ARG A 151 -13.10 23.87 -4.97
CA ARG A 151 -12.38 23.85 -3.67
C ARG A 151 -12.41 22.49 -2.99
N ASP A 152 -13.41 21.69 -3.31
CA ASP A 152 -13.56 20.32 -2.81
C ASP A 152 -13.38 19.37 -4.00
N GLY A 153 -12.29 18.58 -3.96
CA GLY A 153 -11.90 17.67 -5.03
C GLY A 153 -11.43 16.33 -4.49
N GLN A 154 -11.00 15.45 -5.40
CA GLN A 154 -10.50 14.12 -5.06
C GLN A 154 -9.19 14.20 -4.25
N ASN A 155 -8.29 15.10 -4.67
CA ASN A 155 -7.02 15.36 -3.98
C ASN A 155 -7.07 16.71 -3.28
N SER A 156 -6.59 16.76 -2.05
CA SER A 156 -6.49 17.99 -1.27
C SER A 156 -5.24 17.98 -0.39
N PHE A 157 -4.84 19.15 0.12
CA PHE A 157 -3.79 19.21 1.14
C PHE A 157 -4.16 18.44 2.42
N ARG A 158 -5.46 18.24 2.67
CA ARG A 158 -5.94 17.44 3.81
C ARG A 158 -5.64 15.96 3.60
N SER A 159 -5.93 15.40 2.43
CA SER A 159 -5.64 13.99 2.14
C SER A 159 -4.14 13.72 2.16
N ALA A 160 -3.32 14.67 1.68
CA ALA A 160 -1.87 14.59 1.80
C ALA A 160 -1.41 14.56 3.28
N LEU A 161 -1.98 15.43 4.13
CA LEU A 161 -1.68 15.44 5.56
C LEU A 161 -2.12 14.14 6.26
N GLU A 162 -3.24 13.56 5.87
CA GLU A 162 -3.70 12.26 6.41
C GLU A 162 -2.66 11.17 6.15
N THR A 163 -2.07 11.14 4.94
CA THR A 163 -0.96 10.24 4.62
C THR A 163 0.27 10.49 5.49
N ASP A 164 0.68 11.75 5.66
CA ASP A 164 1.81 12.12 6.53
C ASP A 164 1.58 11.70 7.99
N GLN A 165 0.34 11.80 8.48
CA GLN A 165 -0.02 11.36 9.83
C GLN A 165 0.13 9.85 10.02
N ILE A 166 -0.17 9.04 9.00
CA ILE A 166 0.06 7.59 9.08
C ILE A 166 1.56 7.27 9.07
N VAL A 167 2.34 7.98 8.26
CA VAL A 167 3.81 7.84 8.24
C VAL A 167 4.39 8.15 9.63
N GLU A 168 3.95 9.23 10.27
CA GLU A 168 4.34 9.59 11.63
C GLU A 168 3.91 8.53 12.66
N MET A 169 2.73 7.93 12.50
CA MET A 169 2.27 6.83 13.35
C MET A 169 3.15 5.59 13.23
N ILE A 170 3.61 5.24 12.02
CA ILE A 170 4.55 4.13 11.78
C ILE A 170 5.88 4.38 12.51
N LEU A 171 6.43 5.59 12.38
CA LEU A 171 7.68 5.98 13.04
C LEU A 171 7.53 5.94 14.56
N SER A 172 6.44 6.50 15.08
CA SER A 172 6.14 6.52 16.52
C SER A 172 5.98 5.10 17.09
N ASP A 173 5.31 4.19 16.38
CA ASP A 173 5.14 2.79 16.79
C ASP A 173 6.47 2.02 16.76
N LYS A 174 7.32 2.28 15.76
CA LYS A 174 8.68 1.72 15.69
C LYS A 174 9.55 2.19 16.86
N GLU A 175 9.55 3.49 17.15
CA GLU A 175 10.29 4.04 18.30
C GLU A 175 9.81 3.46 19.63
N ALA A 176 8.49 3.31 19.80
CA ALA A 176 7.91 2.73 21.01
C ALA A 176 8.36 1.27 21.18
N THR A 177 8.36 0.50 20.09
CA THR A 177 8.81 -0.90 20.07
C THR A 177 10.30 -1.02 20.43
N ASP A 178 11.15 -0.15 19.89
CA ASP A 178 12.59 -0.15 20.20
C ASP A 178 12.87 0.15 21.68
N LYS A 179 12.05 1.00 22.31
CA LYS A 179 12.17 1.34 23.74
C LYS A 179 11.76 0.20 24.67
N ILE A 180 10.87 -0.70 24.23
CA ILE A 180 10.45 -1.89 24.99
C ILE A 180 11.59 -2.92 25.06
N GLY A 181 12.58 -2.80 24.18
CA GLY A 181 13.79 -3.61 24.17
C GLY A 181 13.62 -4.90 23.37
N ASP A 182 14.73 -5.38 22.83
CA ASP A 182 14.79 -6.57 21.99
C ASP A 182 14.26 -7.79 22.75
N VAL A 183 13.23 -8.45 22.22
CA VAL A 183 12.89 -9.80 22.66
C VAL A 183 14.08 -10.66 22.29
N THR A 184 14.84 -11.13 23.29
CA THR A 184 16.02 -11.97 23.04
C THR A 184 15.59 -13.11 22.13
N PRO A 185 16.09 -13.19 20.88
CA PRO A 185 15.64 -14.21 19.96
C PRO A 185 15.98 -15.55 20.58
N ARG A 186 14.95 -16.31 20.97
CA ARG A 186 15.19 -17.68 21.43
C ARG A 186 15.76 -18.41 20.22
N ALA A 187 16.97 -18.95 20.34
CA ALA A 187 17.63 -19.68 19.28
C ALA A 187 16.61 -20.64 18.66
N ALA A 188 16.21 -20.36 17.41
CA ALA A 188 15.24 -21.18 16.74
C ALA A 188 15.86 -22.57 16.59
N SER A 189 15.30 -23.59 17.24
CA SER A 189 15.65 -24.97 16.95
C SER A 189 15.08 -25.28 15.55
N ARG A 190 15.78 -24.81 14.51
CA ARG A 190 15.50 -25.16 13.12
C ARG A 190 15.90 -26.63 12.95
N GLY A 191 15.08 -27.54 13.44
CA GLY A 191 15.19 -28.95 13.06
C GLY A 191 15.07 -29.06 11.55
N ASP A 192 15.72 -30.06 10.95
CA ASP A 192 15.71 -30.32 9.50
C ASP A 192 14.28 -30.29 8.95
N ARG A 193 13.87 -29.13 8.43
CA ARG A 193 12.57 -28.98 7.80
C ARG A 193 12.65 -29.72 6.47
N LYS A 194 12.00 -30.87 6.36
CA LYS A 194 11.89 -31.59 5.09
C LYS A 194 10.91 -30.88 4.16
N GLY A 195 11.21 -30.85 2.86
CA GLY A 195 10.31 -30.35 1.82
C GLY A 195 10.68 -28.98 1.26
N LEU A 196 9.84 -28.45 0.37
CA LEU A 196 10.10 -27.23 -0.42
C LEU A 196 10.34 -25.99 0.47
N ILE A 197 9.55 -25.84 1.53
CA ILE A 197 9.71 -24.75 2.52
C ILE A 197 11.07 -24.87 3.21
N GLY A 198 11.51 -26.08 3.56
CA GLY A 198 12.80 -26.28 4.21
C GLY A 198 13.99 -25.87 3.34
N LYS A 199 13.91 -26.15 2.03
CA LYS A 199 14.92 -25.75 1.04
C LYS A 199 15.03 -24.23 0.83
N LEU A 200 14.00 -23.45 1.23
CA LEU A 200 14.04 -21.99 1.18
C LEU A 200 14.76 -21.36 2.39
N PHE A 201 14.93 -22.12 3.48
CA PHE A 201 15.54 -21.64 4.73
C PHE A 201 16.91 -22.28 5.04
N SER A 202 17.43 -23.12 4.14
CA SER A 202 18.73 -23.80 4.21
C SER A 202 19.78 -23.04 3.39
#